data_AF-A0A0C5CAJ7-F1
#
_entry.id   AF-A0A0C5CAJ7-F1
#
_cell.length_a   1.000
_cell.length_b   1.000
_cell.length_c   1.000
_cell.angle_alpha   90.00
_cell.angle_beta   90.00
_cell.angle_gamma   90.00
#
_symmetry.space_group_name_H-M   'P 1'
#
loop_
_entity.id
_entity.type
_entity.pdbx_description
1 polymer ?
#
loop_
_entity_poly.entity_id
_entity_poly.type
_entity_poly.pdbx_seq_one_letter_code
_entity_poly.pdbx_strand_id
1 'polypeptide(L)'
;MKNRTFYEIVKKTSTVYLVWIALLVLVGLGISLSDSNIQVHALESMWNHSDIVVKGGSLIEIKENEHKYLILQVDMNKDGYVVIPNAHHISANSDCTVNADSMFVLVDGEEVHREISNGNHIRINLSENAQKIEILSSHILVLHTYSSTYADFCKTLDDGKHLKPYVQTKIGFLVNDVICKEDLVLIFSVSSNKPACVKSDSVDKLLERGYSATSLFSLPFSNIYRLDDTSESIVRYHLYGATLENVSKIDNKIRFHIIPNTTGMISVSIPHELLSDSDISELEHETCRSRAYSFKTTSTHAMYIKNISDNAEYVDFFCK
;
A
#
# COMPACT_ATOMS: atom_id res chain seq x y z
N MET A 1 -41.59 -9.17 -37.45
CA MET A 1 -40.26 -8.99 -36.79
C MET A 1 -40.16 -7.61 -36.13
N LYS A 2 -40.77 -7.40 -34.94
CA LYS A 2 -40.64 -6.12 -34.20
C LYS A 2 -40.85 -6.21 -32.67
N ASN A 3 -40.69 -7.39 -32.05
CA ASN A 3 -40.89 -7.60 -30.60
C ASN A 3 -39.66 -8.09 -29.83
N ARG A 4 -38.49 -8.24 -30.48
CA ARG A 4 -37.29 -8.78 -29.80
C ARG A 4 -36.48 -7.73 -29.03
N THR A 5 -36.64 -6.45 -29.33
CA THR A 5 -35.83 -5.36 -28.76
C THR A 5 -36.35 -4.85 -27.41
N PHE A 6 -37.65 -4.98 -27.13
CA PHE A 6 -38.24 -4.48 -25.88
C PHE A 6 -37.89 -5.37 -24.67
N TYR A 7 -37.78 -6.68 -24.89
CA TYR A 7 -37.51 -7.65 -23.82
C TYR A 7 -36.07 -7.55 -23.27
N GLU A 8 -35.10 -7.22 -24.12
CA GLU A 8 -33.70 -6.99 -23.71
C GLU A 8 -33.53 -5.70 -22.89
N ILE A 9 -34.29 -4.65 -23.21
CA ILE A 9 -34.23 -3.37 -22.49
C ILE A 9 -34.85 -3.51 -21.09
N VAL A 10 -35.98 -4.23 -20.97
CA VAL A 10 -36.63 -4.48 -19.67
C VAL A 10 -35.77 -5.39 -18.77
N LYS A 11 -35.01 -6.33 -19.36
CA LYS A 11 -34.11 -7.19 -18.59
C LYS A 11 -32.93 -6.41 -18.01
N LYS A 12 -32.36 -5.45 -18.77
CA LYS A 12 -31.25 -4.60 -18.31
C LYS A 12 -31.67 -3.57 -17.27
N THR A 13 -32.86 -2.98 -17.38
CA THR A 13 -33.35 -2.02 -16.37
C THR A 13 -33.72 -2.69 -15.05
N SER A 14 -34.20 -3.94 -15.09
CA SER A 14 -34.53 -4.71 -13.88
C SER A 14 -33.29 -5.05 -13.04
N THR A 15 -32.16 -5.39 -13.67
CA THR A 15 -30.92 -5.72 -12.94
C THR A 15 -30.33 -4.51 -12.23
N VAL A 16 -30.36 -3.33 -12.85
CA VAL A 16 -29.87 -2.09 -12.24
C VAL A 16 -30.71 -1.70 -11.02
N TYR A 17 -32.03 -1.85 -11.11
CA TYR A 17 -32.93 -1.52 -9.99
C TYR A 17 -32.74 -2.45 -8.79
N LEU A 18 -32.51 -3.75 -9.03
CA LEU A 18 -32.27 -4.72 -7.96
C LEU A 18 -30.95 -4.46 -7.23
N VAL A 19 -29.90 -4.02 -7.94
CA VAL A 19 -28.62 -3.64 -7.32
C VAL A 19 -28.78 -2.41 -6.43
N TRP A 20 -29.53 -1.39 -6.88
CA TRP A 20 -29.78 -0.19 -6.07
C TRP A 20 -30.63 -0.47 -4.82
N ILE A 21 -31.63 -1.36 -4.92
CA ILE A 21 -32.43 -1.78 -3.76
C ILE A 21 -31.57 -2.54 -2.76
N ALA A 22 -30.70 -3.45 -3.22
CA ALA A 22 -29.77 -4.15 -2.35
C ALA A 22 -28.80 -3.19 -1.65
N LEU A 23 -28.29 -2.17 -2.37
CA LEU A 23 -27.41 -1.15 -1.79
C LEU A 23 -28.12 -0.32 -0.71
N LEU A 24 -29.37 0.09 -0.97
CA LEU A 24 -30.17 0.87 -0.01
C LEU A 24 -30.54 0.07 1.24
N VAL A 25 -30.81 -1.24 1.10
CA VAL A 25 -31.06 -2.14 2.23
C VAL A 25 -29.79 -2.29 3.09
N LEU A 26 -28.62 -2.42 2.48
CA LEU A 26 -27.35 -2.52 3.20
C LEU A 26 -27.02 -1.24 3.98
N VAL A 27 -27.25 -0.07 3.39
CA VAL A 27 -27.08 1.24 4.05
C VAL A 27 -28.10 1.42 5.19
N GLY A 28 -29.35 1.01 4.98
CA GLY A 28 -30.42 1.10 5.99
C GLY A 28 -30.21 0.19 7.21
N LEU A 29 -29.45 -0.90 7.06
CA LEU A 29 -29.10 -1.82 8.15
C LEU A 29 -27.89 -1.37 8.97
N GLY A 30 -27.32 -0.19 8.70
CA GLY A 30 -26.14 0.30 9.42
C GLY A 30 -24.89 -0.56 9.20
N ILE A 31 -24.88 -1.38 8.14
CA ILE A 31 -23.71 -2.16 7.73
C ILE A 31 -22.74 -1.16 7.11
N SER A 32 -21.86 -0.62 7.95
CA SER A 32 -20.69 0.11 7.49
C SER A 32 -19.81 -0.87 6.73
N LEU A 33 -19.76 -0.72 5.40
CA LEU A 33 -18.73 -1.31 4.56
C LEU A 33 -17.41 -0.57 4.86
N SER A 34 -16.88 -0.79 6.06
CA SER A 34 -15.53 -0.35 6.41
C SER A 34 -14.54 -1.32 5.78
N ASP A 35 -13.62 -0.73 5.02
CA ASP A 35 -12.70 -1.36 4.10
C ASP A 35 -11.76 -2.38 4.75
N SER A 36 -11.93 -3.63 4.37
CA SER A 36 -10.89 -4.68 4.44
C SER A 36 -11.07 -5.75 3.36
N ASN A 37 -12.28 -5.90 2.79
CA ASN A 37 -12.54 -6.82 1.67
C ASN A 37 -12.23 -6.28 0.27
N ILE A 38 -11.82 -5.01 0.11
CA ILE A 38 -11.49 -4.46 -1.21
C ILE A 38 -10.08 -4.89 -1.70
N GLN A 39 -9.18 -5.32 -0.80
CA GLN A 39 -7.82 -5.72 -1.19
C GLN A 39 -7.69 -7.19 -1.64
N VAL A 40 -8.63 -8.07 -1.28
CA VAL A 40 -8.53 -9.51 -1.59
C VAL A 40 -8.88 -9.83 -3.06
N HIS A 41 -9.59 -8.94 -3.76
CA HIS A 41 -10.02 -9.18 -5.15
C HIS A 41 -8.96 -8.89 -6.24
N ALA A 42 -7.79 -8.36 -5.90
CA ALA A 42 -6.85 -7.87 -6.90
C ALA A 42 -6.06 -8.99 -7.61
N LEU A 43 -5.60 -10.02 -6.91
CA LEU A 43 -4.85 -11.10 -7.54
C LEU A 43 -5.75 -12.04 -8.34
N GLU A 44 -6.93 -12.39 -7.82
CA GLU A 44 -7.92 -13.18 -8.58
C GLU A 44 -8.34 -12.48 -9.90
N SER A 45 -8.37 -11.15 -9.92
CA SER A 45 -8.74 -10.38 -11.13
C SER A 45 -7.59 -10.15 -12.10
N MET A 46 -6.33 -10.33 -11.69
CA MET A 46 -5.16 -10.19 -12.56
C MET A 46 -4.92 -11.43 -13.43
N TRP A 47 -5.36 -12.60 -12.98
CA TRP A 47 -5.14 -13.86 -13.66
C TRP A 47 -6.47 -14.41 -14.18
N ASN A 48 -6.71 -14.18 -15.46
CA ASN A 48 -7.84 -14.83 -16.10
C ASN A 48 -7.49 -16.33 -16.21
N HIS A 49 -8.40 -17.21 -15.76
CA HIS A 49 -8.20 -18.67 -15.80
C HIS A 49 -7.84 -19.17 -17.22
N SER A 50 -8.17 -18.40 -18.26
CA SER A 50 -7.83 -18.66 -19.65
C SER A 50 -6.34 -18.63 -19.99
N ASP A 51 -5.52 -17.95 -19.18
CA ASP A 51 -4.16 -17.62 -19.56
C ASP A 51 -3.15 -18.66 -19.05
N ILE A 52 -3.50 -19.39 -17.99
CA ILE A 52 -2.70 -20.51 -17.47
C ILE A 52 -2.96 -21.76 -18.32
N VAL A 53 -1.91 -22.29 -18.92
CA VAL A 53 -2.01 -23.48 -19.77
C VAL A 53 -1.52 -24.70 -19.01
N VAL A 54 -2.42 -25.65 -18.75
CA VAL A 54 -2.09 -26.96 -18.18
C VAL A 54 -2.09 -28.01 -19.30
N LYS A 55 -1.00 -28.76 -19.44
CA LYS A 55 -0.88 -29.92 -20.33
C LYS A 55 -0.67 -31.16 -19.48
N GLY A 56 -1.39 -32.24 -19.81
CA GLY A 56 -1.38 -33.48 -19.01
C GLY A 56 -2.40 -33.50 -17.87
N GLY A 57 -3.25 -32.48 -17.78
CA GLY A 57 -4.24 -32.35 -16.72
C GLY A 57 -5.17 -31.16 -16.93
N SER A 58 -5.82 -30.73 -15.85
CA SER A 58 -6.68 -29.54 -15.79
C SER A 58 -6.34 -28.65 -14.60
N LEU A 59 -6.53 -27.35 -14.77
CA LEU A 59 -6.54 -26.39 -13.66
C LEU A 59 -7.88 -26.48 -12.94
N ILE A 60 -7.87 -26.72 -11.63
CA ILE A 60 -9.07 -26.80 -10.80
C ILE A 60 -9.39 -25.43 -10.20
N GLU A 61 -8.41 -24.80 -9.55
CA GLU A 61 -8.60 -23.59 -8.76
C GLU A 61 -7.33 -22.73 -8.78
N ILE A 62 -7.51 -21.42 -8.79
CA ILE A 62 -6.47 -20.43 -8.49
C ILE A 62 -6.91 -19.69 -7.23
N LYS A 63 -6.07 -19.66 -6.19
CA LYS A 63 -6.35 -18.89 -4.98
C LYS A 63 -5.08 -18.29 -4.38
N GLU A 64 -5.29 -17.33 -3.49
CA GLU A 64 -4.24 -16.77 -2.66
C GLU A 64 -4.36 -17.32 -1.22
N ASN A 65 -3.24 -17.60 -0.55
CA ASN A 65 -3.26 -17.99 0.86
C ASN A 65 -3.09 -16.79 1.82
N GLU A 66 -3.11 -17.06 3.13
CA GLU A 66 -2.93 -16.04 4.17
C GLU A 66 -1.57 -15.32 4.10
N HIS A 67 -0.56 -15.95 3.49
CA HIS A 67 0.77 -15.39 3.27
C HIS A 67 0.94 -14.74 1.91
N LYS A 68 -0.15 -14.52 1.17
CA LYS A 68 -0.15 -13.87 -0.14
C LYS A 68 0.51 -14.67 -1.26
N TYR A 69 0.66 -15.99 -1.09
CA TYR A 69 1.21 -16.87 -2.13
C TYR A 69 0.15 -17.28 -3.13
N LEU A 70 0.55 -17.39 -4.40
CA LEU A 70 -0.31 -17.93 -5.45
C LEU A 70 -0.32 -19.45 -5.36
N ILE A 71 -1.51 -20.02 -5.18
CA ILE A 71 -1.75 -21.46 -5.15
C ILE A 71 -2.58 -21.85 -6.38
N LEU A 72 -2.06 -22.79 -7.15
CA LEU A 72 -2.75 -23.42 -8.26
C LEU A 72 -3.08 -24.87 -7.86
N GLN A 73 -4.37 -25.20 -7.81
CA GLN A 73 -4.79 -26.60 -7.71
C GLN A 73 -4.95 -27.17 -9.12
N VAL A 74 -4.29 -28.28 -9.37
CA VAL A 74 -4.27 -28.97 -10.67
C VAL A 74 -4.69 -30.42 -10.49
N ASP A 75 -5.21 -31.04 -11.53
CA ASP A 75 -5.50 -32.48 -11.56
C ASP A 75 -4.78 -33.08 -12.78
N MET A 76 -3.63 -33.70 -12.53
CA MET A 76 -2.74 -34.25 -13.56
C MET A 76 -3.03 -35.74 -13.77
N ASN A 77 -3.52 -36.10 -14.95
CA ASN A 77 -3.85 -37.48 -15.33
C ASN A 77 -2.76 -38.18 -16.15
N LYS A 78 -1.65 -37.47 -16.40
CA LYS A 78 -0.40 -37.98 -16.97
C LYS A 78 0.69 -36.92 -16.81
N ASP A 79 1.93 -37.29 -17.07
CA ASP A 79 3.04 -36.34 -17.12
C ASP A 79 2.75 -35.18 -18.08
N GLY A 80 3.20 -33.99 -17.68
CA GLY A 80 2.94 -32.78 -18.43
C GLY A 80 3.59 -31.55 -17.84
N TYR A 81 2.93 -30.41 -17.99
CA TYR A 81 3.48 -29.13 -17.55
C TYR A 81 2.40 -28.07 -17.39
N VAL A 82 2.71 -27.07 -16.56
CA VAL A 82 1.94 -25.84 -16.45
C VAL A 82 2.78 -24.68 -17.00
N VAL A 83 2.14 -23.82 -17.79
CA VAL A 83 2.71 -22.56 -18.26
C VAL A 83 1.92 -21.42 -17.64
N ILE A 84 2.63 -20.58 -16.91
CA ILE A 84 2.10 -19.38 -16.30
C ILE A 84 2.64 -18.19 -17.09
N PRO A 85 1.79 -17.46 -17.82
CA PRO A 85 2.22 -16.29 -18.57
C PRO A 85 2.56 -15.14 -17.63
N ASN A 86 3.10 -14.05 -18.17
CA ASN A 86 3.44 -12.83 -17.45
C ASN A 86 4.18 -13.05 -16.12
N ALA A 87 5.20 -13.91 -16.14
CA ALA A 87 6.04 -14.23 -14.99
C ALA A 87 6.57 -12.99 -14.22
N HIS A 88 6.77 -11.89 -14.94
CA HIS A 88 7.19 -10.61 -14.38
C HIS A 88 6.22 -10.00 -13.36
N HIS A 89 4.93 -10.35 -13.39
CA HIS A 89 3.96 -9.89 -12.39
C HIS A 89 4.01 -10.71 -11.09
N ILE A 90 4.66 -11.88 -11.10
CA ILE A 90 4.78 -12.76 -9.93
C ILE A 90 6.03 -12.41 -9.12
N SER A 91 7.09 -12.01 -9.80
CA SER A 91 8.36 -11.66 -9.18
C SER A 91 9.01 -10.55 -9.99
N ALA A 92 8.70 -9.31 -9.62
CA ALA A 92 9.48 -8.17 -10.03
C ALA A 92 10.25 -7.65 -8.82
N ASN A 93 11.58 -7.56 -8.95
CA ASN A 93 12.36 -6.76 -8.02
C ASN A 93 12.11 -5.26 -8.30
N SER A 94 12.54 -4.38 -7.39
CA SER A 94 12.58 -2.92 -7.59
C SER A 94 13.20 -2.50 -8.93
N ASP A 95 14.11 -3.32 -9.45
CA ASP A 95 14.89 -3.06 -10.65
C ASP A 95 14.19 -3.55 -11.93
N CYS A 96 12.93 -3.99 -11.85
CA CYS A 96 12.13 -4.50 -12.96
C CYS A 96 12.73 -5.72 -13.69
N THR A 97 13.86 -6.24 -13.22
CA THR A 97 14.39 -7.51 -13.65
C THR A 97 13.60 -8.62 -12.94
N VAL A 98 13.10 -9.57 -13.73
CA VAL A 98 12.66 -10.86 -13.18
C VAL A 98 13.92 -11.55 -12.69
N ASN A 99 14.25 -11.38 -11.40
CA ASN A 99 15.27 -12.21 -10.82
C ASN A 99 14.65 -13.60 -10.68
N ALA A 100 15.09 -14.53 -11.52
CA ALA A 100 14.62 -15.89 -11.47
C ALA A 100 14.74 -16.42 -10.04
N ASP A 101 15.79 -16.04 -9.31
CA ASP A 101 16.15 -16.56 -7.99
C ASP A 101 15.21 -16.12 -6.85
N SER A 102 14.31 -15.14 -7.06
CA SER A 102 13.39 -14.66 -6.01
C SER A 102 12.06 -15.40 -5.94
N MET A 103 11.90 -16.46 -6.75
CA MET A 103 10.68 -17.27 -6.78
C MET A 103 10.99 -18.75 -6.54
N PHE A 104 10.26 -19.38 -5.64
CA PHE A 104 10.28 -20.83 -5.42
C PHE A 104 8.97 -21.41 -5.92
N VAL A 105 9.06 -22.58 -6.55
CA VAL A 105 7.89 -23.32 -7.01
C VAL A 105 7.90 -24.65 -6.28
N LEU A 106 6.85 -24.89 -5.50
CA LEU A 106 6.62 -26.18 -4.85
C LEU A 106 5.54 -26.94 -5.63
N VAL A 107 5.78 -28.22 -5.89
CA VAL A 107 4.77 -29.15 -6.39
C VAL A 107 4.55 -30.20 -5.31
N ASP A 108 3.33 -30.26 -4.79
CA ASP A 108 2.93 -31.12 -3.67
C ASP A 108 3.86 -31.01 -2.45
N GLY A 109 4.40 -29.81 -2.22
CA GLY A 109 5.28 -29.50 -1.09
C GLY A 109 6.78 -29.68 -1.36
N GLU A 110 7.18 -30.19 -2.53
CA GLU A 110 8.59 -30.33 -2.92
C GLU A 110 9.01 -29.24 -3.90
N GLU A 111 10.20 -28.66 -3.69
CA GLU A 111 10.74 -27.66 -4.61
C GLU A 111 11.10 -28.30 -5.95
N VAL A 112 10.60 -27.71 -7.04
CA VAL A 112 10.88 -28.18 -8.39
C VAL A 112 11.62 -27.14 -9.21
N HIS A 113 12.40 -27.62 -10.17
CA HIS A 113 13.02 -26.76 -11.17
C HIS A 113 11.95 -26.16 -12.09
N ARG A 114 12.15 -24.89 -12.45
CA ARG A 114 11.30 -24.14 -13.38
C ARG A 114 12.13 -23.65 -14.56
N GLU A 115 11.51 -23.61 -15.73
CA GLU A 115 12.10 -23.03 -16.92
C GLU A 115 11.46 -21.67 -17.19
N ILE A 116 12.26 -20.61 -17.26
CA ILE A 116 11.79 -19.27 -17.64
C ILE A 116 12.11 -19.07 -19.12
N SER A 117 11.06 -19.10 -19.96
CA SER A 117 11.22 -18.89 -21.40
C SER A 117 10.89 -17.44 -21.78
N ASN A 118 11.83 -16.79 -22.49
CA ASN A 118 11.70 -15.43 -23.01
C ASN A 118 11.31 -14.37 -21.95
N GLY A 119 11.69 -14.58 -20.68
CA GLY A 119 11.40 -13.66 -19.57
C GLY A 119 9.92 -13.51 -19.17
N ASN A 120 9.00 -14.14 -19.90
CA ASN A 120 7.56 -13.90 -19.76
C ASN A 120 6.73 -15.13 -19.39
N HIS A 121 7.27 -16.34 -19.51
CA HIS A 121 6.52 -17.54 -19.16
C HIS A 121 7.34 -18.40 -18.21
N ILE A 122 6.72 -18.79 -17.10
CA ILE A 122 7.24 -19.82 -16.20
C ILE A 122 6.63 -21.15 -16.65
N ARG A 123 7.48 -22.09 -17.01
CA ARG A 123 7.11 -23.47 -17.30
C ARG A 123 7.54 -24.36 -16.15
N ILE A 124 6.59 -25.14 -15.63
CA ILE A 124 6.77 -26.08 -14.52
C ILE A 124 6.41 -27.46 -15.04
N ASN A 125 7.37 -28.38 -15.08
CA ASN A 125 7.09 -29.76 -15.46
C ASN A 125 6.44 -30.48 -14.28
N LEU A 126 5.40 -31.27 -14.55
CA LEU A 126 4.60 -31.96 -13.54
C LEU A 126 4.55 -33.46 -13.85
N SER A 127 4.67 -34.28 -12.82
CA SER A 127 4.41 -35.72 -12.92
C SER A 127 2.92 -36.03 -12.95
N GLU A 128 2.57 -37.21 -13.42
CA GLU A 128 1.27 -37.82 -13.16
C GLU A 128 0.94 -37.75 -11.66
N ASN A 129 -0.32 -37.47 -11.35
CA ASN A 129 -0.86 -37.29 -10.00
C ASN A 129 -0.46 -36.02 -9.26
N ALA A 130 0.27 -35.07 -9.86
CA ALA A 130 0.52 -33.79 -9.21
C ALA A 130 -0.81 -33.05 -8.94
N GLN A 131 -1.01 -32.55 -7.71
CA GLN A 131 -2.29 -31.96 -7.28
C GLN A 131 -2.22 -30.47 -6.95
N LYS A 132 -1.07 -30.02 -6.45
CA LYS A 132 -0.94 -28.68 -5.89
C LYS A 132 0.37 -28.06 -6.33
N ILE A 133 0.29 -26.83 -6.82
CA ILE A 133 1.45 -26.00 -7.13
C ILE A 133 1.37 -24.75 -6.25
N GLU A 134 2.44 -24.46 -5.52
CA GLU A 134 2.56 -23.27 -4.71
C GLU A 134 3.71 -22.43 -5.25
N ILE A 135 3.43 -21.16 -5.53
CA ILE A 135 4.43 -20.23 -6.03
C ILE A 135 4.69 -19.20 -4.94
N LEU A 136 5.86 -19.34 -4.34
CA LEU A 136 6.37 -18.48 -3.29
C LEU A 136 7.26 -17.45 -3.96
N SER A 137 6.96 -16.16 -3.81
CA SER A 137 7.85 -15.10 -4.27
C SER A 137 8.16 -14.20 -3.09
N SER A 138 9.44 -13.87 -2.89
CA SER A 138 9.87 -13.01 -1.78
C SER A 138 9.33 -11.60 -1.90
N HIS A 139 8.91 -11.20 -3.10
CA HIS A 139 8.34 -9.90 -3.43
C HIS A 139 7.16 -10.08 -4.40
N ILE A 140 5.99 -10.44 -3.87
CA ILE A 140 4.74 -10.28 -4.62
C ILE A 140 4.38 -8.81 -4.50
N LEU A 141 4.97 -7.98 -5.36
CA LEU A 141 4.48 -6.63 -5.58
C LEU A 141 3.13 -6.76 -6.27
N VAL A 142 2.05 -6.77 -5.47
CA VAL A 142 0.69 -6.55 -5.97
C VAL A 142 0.61 -5.10 -6.44
N LEU A 143 1.21 -4.79 -7.59
CA LEU A 143 0.98 -3.53 -8.25
C LEU A 143 -0.40 -3.61 -8.90
N HIS A 144 -1.37 -3.03 -8.21
CA HIS A 144 -2.77 -2.86 -8.59
C HIS A 144 -3.00 -2.08 -9.89
N THR A 145 -1.97 -1.87 -10.72
CA THR A 145 -2.08 -1.08 -11.93
C THR A 145 -1.90 -1.96 -13.14
N TYR A 146 -2.99 -2.03 -13.92
CA TYR A 146 -3.12 -2.70 -15.22
C TYR A 146 -1.77 -2.98 -15.88
N SER A 147 -1.47 -4.27 -16.08
CA SER A 147 -0.25 -4.86 -16.67
C SER A 147 0.49 -4.02 -17.74
N SER A 148 -0.23 -3.27 -18.60
CA SER A 148 0.41 -2.38 -19.58
C SER A 148 1.18 -1.22 -18.94
N THR A 149 0.68 -0.64 -17.86
CA THR A 149 1.34 0.48 -17.17
C THR A 149 2.63 0.06 -16.47
N TYR A 150 2.73 -1.18 -16.00
CA TYR A 150 3.97 -1.70 -15.43
C TYR A 150 4.99 -2.06 -16.50
N ALA A 151 4.59 -2.72 -17.59
CA ALA A 151 5.51 -2.98 -18.70
C ALA A 151 6.04 -1.66 -19.33
N ASP A 152 5.16 -0.66 -19.51
CA ASP A 152 5.56 0.68 -19.93
C ASP A 152 6.46 1.35 -18.88
N PHE A 153 6.23 1.11 -17.59
CA PHE A 153 7.10 1.58 -16.51
C PHE A 153 8.50 0.95 -16.57
N CYS A 154 8.61 -0.38 -16.67
CA CYS A 154 9.88 -1.09 -16.83
C CYS A 154 10.64 -0.57 -18.04
N LYS A 155 9.95 -0.45 -19.18
CA LYS A 155 10.54 0.11 -20.41
C LYS A 155 11.01 1.55 -20.24
N THR A 156 10.28 2.35 -19.47
CA THR A 156 10.62 3.75 -19.21
C THR A 156 11.83 3.86 -18.26
N LEU A 157 11.98 2.93 -17.31
CA LEU A 157 13.18 2.81 -16.48
C LEU A 157 14.40 2.35 -17.30
N ASP A 158 14.27 1.31 -18.13
CA ASP A 158 15.36 0.79 -18.97
C ASP A 158 15.88 1.82 -19.99
N ASP A 159 15.00 2.70 -20.50
CA ASP A 159 15.36 3.80 -21.38
C ASP A 159 16.11 4.96 -20.66
N GLY A 160 16.39 4.83 -19.36
CA GLY A 160 16.98 5.89 -18.52
C GLY A 160 16.03 7.08 -18.30
N LYS A 161 14.75 6.94 -18.67
CA LYS A 161 13.74 7.98 -18.55
C LYS A 161 12.97 7.79 -17.25
N HIS A 162 13.54 8.18 -16.12
CA HIS A 162 12.79 8.17 -14.86
C HIS A 162 11.44 8.88 -14.98
N LEU A 163 10.36 8.18 -14.59
CA LEU A 163 9.04 8.77 -14.54
C LEU A 163 9.00 9.91 -13.53
N LYS A 164 8.15 10.91 -13.79
CA LYS A 164 7.90 11.96 -12.81
C LYS A 164 7.32 11.33 -11.53
N PRO A 165 7.73 11.76 -10.33
CA PRO A 165 7.29 11.21 -9.05
C PRO A 165 5.78 11.05 -8.92
N TYR A 166 5.03 12.08 -9.32
CA TYR A 166 3.57 12.06 -9.30
C TYR A 166 2.97 10.93 -10.15
N VAL A 167 3.62 10.59 -11.27
CA VAL A 167 3.19 9.48 -12.13
C VAL A 167 3.48 8.16 -11.44
N GLN A 168 4.65 8.00 -10.81
CA GLN A 168 5.02 6.79 -10.05
C GLN A 168 3.99 6.51 -8.94
N THR A 169 3.64 7.51 -8.13
CA THR A 169 2.58 7.33 -7.11
C THR A 169 1.21 7.04 -7.70
N LYS A 170 0.89 7.61 -8.87
CA LYS A 170 -0.40 7.35 -9.54
C LYS A 170 -0.48 5.91 -10.07
N ILE A 171 0.65 5.30 -10.43
CA ILE A 171 0.71 3.89 -10.84
C ILE A 171 0.90 2.92 -9.64
N GLY A 172 0.77 3.41 -8.41
CA GLY A 172 0.73 2.56 -7.21
C GLY A 172 2.02 2.46 -6.42
N PHE A 173 3.07 3.22 -6.76
CA PHE A 173 4.28 3.25 -5.94
C PHE A 173 3.98 3.86 -4.59
N LEU A 174 4.49 3.21 -3.53
CA LEU A 174 4.51 3.84 -2.23
C LEU A 174 5.38 5.08 -2.29
N VAL A 175 5.00 6.08 -1.50
CA VAL A 175 5.68 7.36 -1.30
C VAL A 175 7.19 7.19 -1.07
N ASN A 176 7.59 6.16 -0.33
CA ASN A 176 8.99 5.87 0.00
C ASN A 176 9.73 5.11 -1.12
N ASP A 177 9.01 4.50 -2.04
CA ASP A 177 9.58 3.73 -3.16
C ASP A 177 9.71 4.58 -4.43
N VAL A 178 9.28 5.83 -4.39
CA VAL A 178 9.38 6.75 -5.52
C VAL A 178 10.85 7.06 -5.80
N ILE A 179 11.30 6.72 -7.01
CA ILE A 179 12.68 6.85 -7.42
C ILE A 179 12.91 8.22 -8.07
N CYS A 180 13.85 8.98 -7.53
CA CYS A 180 14.37 10.20 -8.14
C CYS A 180 15.59 9.92 -9.01
N LYS A 181 15.84 10.79 -10.02
CA LYS A 181 17.14 10.79 -10.71
C LYS A 181 18.27 11.08 -9.73
N GLU A 182 19.47 10.63 -10.06
CA GLU A 182 20.70 10.99 -9.35
C GLU A 182 20.73 12.50 -9.04
N ASP A 183 21.16 12.83 -7.81
CA ASP A 183 21.23 14.19 -7.26
C ASP A 183 19.90 14.93 -7.03
N LEU A 184 18.75 14.30 -7.26
CA LEU A 184 17.44 14.86 -6.90
C LEU A 184 16.92 14.24 -5.60
N VAL A 185 16.36 15.10 -4.75
CA VAL A 185 15.71 14.76 -3.49
C VAL A 185 14.20 14.75 -3.69
N LEU A 186 13.56 13.70 -3.21
CA LEU A 186 12.11 13.59 -3.19
C LEU A 186 11.53 14.52 -2.12
N ILE A 187 10.53 15.32 -2.49
CA ILE A 187 9.77 16.21 -1.61
C ILE A 187 8.27 16.07 -1.90
N PHE A 188 7.42 16.45 -0.95
CA PHE A 188 5.97 16.53 -1.08
C PHE A 188 5.46 17.93 -0.85
N SER A 189 4.47 18.34 -1.63
CA SER A 189 3.70 19.53 -1.29
C SER A 189 2.81 19.25 -0.08
N VAL A 190 2.94 20.02 1.01
CA VAL A 190 2.09 19.88 2.21
C VAL A 190 0.62 20.16 1.89
N SER A 191 0.36 21.05 0.94
CA SER A 191 -1.01 21.45 0.58
C SER A 191 -1.74 20.47 -0.34
N SER A 192 -1.00 19.74 -1.19
CA SER A 192 -1.60 18.87 -2.22
C SER A 192 -1.17 17.41 -2.14
N ASN A 193 -0.25 17.08 -1.22
CA ASN A 193 0.36 15.77 -1.06
C ASN A 193 0.95 15.18 -2.37
N LYS A 194 1.40 16.05 -3.28
CA LYS A 194 1.98 15.64 -4.56
C LYS A 194 3.50 15.54 -4.44
N PRO A 195 4.11 14.40 -4.82
CA PRO A 195 5.56 14.26 -4.84
C PRO A 195 6.21 15.03 -5.99
N ALA A 196 7.43 15.50 -5.75
CA ALA A 196 8.33 16.08 -6.74
C ALA A 196 9.79 15.72 -6.41
N CYS A 197 10.62 15.55 -7.42
CA CYS A 197 12.06 15.41 -7.27
C CYS A 197 12.68 16.75 -7.58
N VAL A 198 13.46 17.29 -6.66
CA VAL A 198 14.07 18.62 -6.78
C VAL A 198 15.55 18.53 -6.48
N LYS A 199 16.34 19.49 -6.97
CA LYS A 199 17.75 19.56 -6.63
C LYS A 199 17.92 19.82 -5.13
N SER A 200 18.96 19.26 -4.54
CA SER A 200 19.29 19.45 -3.13
C SER A 200 19.41 20.94 -2.73
N ASP A 201 19.98 21.78 -3.59
CA ASP A 201 20.12 23.23 -3.40
C ASP A 201 18.78 24.01 -3.29
N SER A 202 17.69 23.38 -3.71
CA SER A 202 16.36 23.98 -3.78
C SER A 202 15.47 23.50 -2.63
N VAL A 203 15.92 22.52 -1.85
CA VAL A 203 15.13 21.90 -0.78
C VAL A 203 14.74 22.92 0.27
N ASP A 204 15.67 23.71 0.80
CA ASP A 204 15.39 24.69 1.87
C ASP A 204 14.33 25.72 1.45
N LYS A 205 14.47 26.28 0.24
CA LYS A 205 13.51 27.23 -0.33
C LYS A 205 12.13 26.62 -0.56
N LEU A 206 12.06 25.31 -0.79
CA LEU A 206 10.80 24.61 -0.99
C LEU A 206 10.15 24.24 0.35
N LEU A 207 10.95 23.92 1.36
CA LEU A 207 10.49 23.72 2.74
C LEU A 207 9.85 25.00 3.28
N GLU A 208 10.48 26.15 3.07
CA GLU A 208 9.90 27.49 3.38
C GLU A 208 8.58 27.75 2.65
N ARG A 209 8.36 27.13 1.48
CA ARG A 209 7.14 27.28 0.67
C ARG A 209 6.07 26.21 0.97
N GLY A 210 6.22 25.46 2.06
CA GLY A 210 5.27 24.43 2.46
C GLY A 210 5.40 23.15 1.63
N TYR A 211 6.62 22.78 1.25
CA TYR A 211 6.96 21.41 0.89
C TYR A 211 7.61 20.69 2.09
N SER A 212 7.67 19.37 2.03
CA SER A 212 8.29 18.50 3.04
C SER A 212 9.22 17.52 2.34
N ALA A 213 10.45 17.33 2.83
CA ALA A 213 11.41 16.42 2.20
C ALA A 213 11.20 14.96 2.65
N THR A 214 11.09 14.05 1.70
CA THR A 214 10.87 12.62 1.93
C THR A 214 12.11 11.89 2.40
N SER A 215 13.31 12.41 2.09
CA SER A 215 14.55 11.82 2.62
C SER A 215 14.64 11.90 4.14
N LEU A 216 13.75 12.68 4.78
CA LEU A 216 13.50 12.68 6.22
C LEU A 216 12.37 11.72 6.64
N PHE A 217 11.97 10.75 5.81
CA PHE A 217 11.18 9.58 6.24
C PHE A 217 12.05 8.32 6.37
N SER A 218 13.29 8.37 5.88
CA SER A 218 14.41 7.62 6.47
C SER A 218 14.94 8.42 7.68
N LEU A 219 14.15 8.54 8.75
CA LEU A 219 14.66 9.05 10.03
C LEU A 219 15.09 7.85 10.87
N PRO A 220 16.39 7.53 10.98
CA PRO A 220 16.88 6.58 11.98
C PRO A 220 16.77 7.09 13.43
N PHE A 221 15.97 8.13 13.68
CA PHE A 221 15.78 8.69 15.02
C PHE A 221 14.29 8.90 15.27
N SER A 222 13.54 7.80 15.42
CA SER A 222 12.33 7.87 16.26
C SER A 222 12.81 8.09 17.69
N ASN A 223 12.68 9.31 18.20
CA ASN A 223 12.89 9.49 19.62
C ASN A 223 11.72 8.82 20.34
N ILE A 224 12.06 7.97 21.31
CA ILE A 224 11.11 7.22 22.12
C ILE A 224 10.96 7.97 23.43
N TYR A 225 9.75 8.43 23.70
CA TYR A 225 9.38 8.93 25.02
C TYR A 225 8.53 7.88 25.74
N ARG A 226 8.94 7.50 26.96
CA ARG A 226 8.14 6.65 27.85
C ARG A 226 7.32 7.55 28.75
N LEU A 227 6.00 7.38 28.74
CA LEU A 227 5.08 8.28 29.44
C LEU A 227 5.12 8.11 30.96
N ASP A 228 5.38 6.90 31.46
CA ASP A 228 5.52 6.59 32.87
C ASP A 228 6.53 5.44 33.04
N ASP A 229 7.29 5.41 34.13
CA ASP A 229 8.24 4.32 34.44
C ASP A 229 7.56 2.94 34.59
N THR A 230 6.23 2.90 34.76
CA THR A 230 5.45 1.70 35.02
C THR A 230 4.64 1.19 33.84
N SER A 231 4.54 1.96 32.74
CA SER A 231 3.79 1.55 31.54
C SER A 231 4.73 1.39 30.35
N GLU A 232 4.57 0.30 29.59
CA GLU A 232 5.36 0.04 28.37
C GLU A 232 4.95 0.93 27.19
N SER A 233 4.05 1.89 27.40
CA SER A 233 3.52 2.74 26.35
C SER A 233 4.57 3.73 25.85
N ILE A 234 5.01 3.51 24.62
CA ILE A 234 6.03 4.29 23.93
C ILE A 234 5.35 5.26 22.97
N VAL A 235 5.58 6.56 23.17
CA VAL A 235 5.23 7.61 22.21
C VAL A 235 6.43 7.83 21.31
N ARG A 236 6.22 7.70 20.01
CA ARG A 236 7.26 8.02 19.03
C ARG A 236 6.94 9.36 18.42
N TYR A 237 7.94 10.22 18.29
CA TYR A 237 7.73 11.50 17.62
C TYR A 237 8.89 11.83 16.68
N HIS A 238 8.57 12.69 15.73
CA HIS A 238 9.50 13.30 14.80
C HIS A 238 9.25 14.80 14.79
N LEU A 239 10.32 15.57 14.96
CA LEU A 239 10.25 17.03 15.02
C LEU A 239 11.15 17.61 13.94
N TYR A 240 10.58 18.50 13.12
CA TYR A 240 11.29 19.24 12.08
C TYR A 240 11.11 20.74 12.33
N GLY A 241 12.18 21.52 12.18
CA GLY A 241 12.14 22.97 12.39
C GLY A 241 11.98 23.41 13.85
N ALA A 242 12.08 22.50 14.81
CA ALA A 242 11.99 22.81 16.24
C ALA A 242 12.90 21.88 17.06
N THR A 243 13.24 22.32 18.27
CA THR A 243 13.93 21.52 19.27
C THR A 243 12.93 21.07 20.31
N LEU A 244 12.95 19.80 20.71
CA LEU A 244 12.11 19.35 21.81
C LEU A 244 12.82 19.64 23.13
N GLU A 245 12.19 20.42 23.99
CA GLU A 245 12.71 20.69 25.32
C GLU A 245 12.18 19.68 26.34
N ASN A 246 10.89 19.36 26.30
CA ASN A 246 10.28 18.43 27.24
C ASN A 246 9.05 17.72 26.64
N VAL A 247 8.75 16.52 27.12
CA VAL A 247 7.45 15.85 26.94
C VAL A 247 6.91 15.57 28.32
N SER A 248 5.67 15.95 28.58
CA SER A 248 5.05 15.71 29.87
C SER A 248 3.62 15.22 29.69
N LYS A 249 3.21 14.24 30.50
CA LYS A 249 1.80 13.91 30.65
C LYS A 249 1.16 14.88 31.65
N ILE A 250 0.12 15.58 31.24
CA ILE A 250 -0.66 16.49 32.10
C ILE A 250 -2.10 16.04 32.00
N ASP A 251 -2.63 15.47 33.07
CA ASP A 251 -3.92 14.79 33.11
C ASP A 251 -4.00 13.71 32.01
N ASN A 252 -4.94 13.87 31.10
CA ASN A 252 -5.16 13.01 29.95
C ASN A 252 -4.51 13.58 28.68
N LYS A 253 -3.45 14.40 28.79
CA LYS A 253 -2.79 15.00 27.62
C LYS A 253 -1.31 14.72 27.60
N ILE A 254 -0.78 14.53 26.40
CA ILE A 254 0.66 14.54 26.14
C ILE A 254 1.01 15.92 25.61
N ARG A 255 1.76 16.67 26.41
CA ARG A 255 2.25 18.00 26.05
C ARG A 255 3.70 17.91 25.59
N PHE A 256 3.94 18.36 24.37
CA PHE A 256 5.28 18.58 23.84
C PHE A 256 5.64 20.05 24.03
N HIS A 257 6.67 20.31 24.82
CA HIS A 257 7.29 21.63 24.93
C HIS A 257 8.38 21.72 23.87
N ILE A 258 8.15 22.53 22.85
CA ILE A 258 9.02 22.65 21.69
C ILE A 258 9.48 24.09 21.55
N ILE A 259 10.75 24.27 21.17
CA ILE A 259 11.32 25.56 20.84
C ILE A 259 11.43 25.62 19.31
N PRO A 260 10.57 26.38 18.61
CA PRO A 260 10.66 26.50 17.16
C PRO A 260 11.96 27.21 16.79
N ASN A 261 12.75 26.56 15.93
CA ASN A 261 13.95 27.17 15.33
C ASN A 261 13.58 27.85 14.00
N THR A 262 12.61 27.26 13.29
CA THR A 262 12.02 27.71 12.02
C THR A 262 10.56 27.27 11.97
N THR A 263 9.85 27.63 10.90
CA THR A 263 8.59 26.97 10.59
C THR A 263 8.84 25.46 10.41
N GLY A 264 8.02 24.66 11.08
CA GLY A 264 8.32 23.26 11.34
C GLY A 264 7.11 22.35 11.30
N MET A 265 7.35 21.07 11.55
CA MET A 265 6.33 20.04 11.60
C MET A 265 6.66 19.06 12.72
N ILE A 266 5.66 18.69 13.52
CA ILE A 266 5.75 17.55 14.43
C ILE A 266 4.86 16.43 13.92
N SER A 267 5.40 15.21 13.90
CA SER A 267 4.66 13.97 13.67
C SER A 267 4.73 13.12 14.93
N VAL A 268 3.58 12.78 15.54
CA VAL A 268 3.53 11.99 16.78
C VAL A 268 2.75 10.71 16.54
N SER A 269 3.30 9.56 16.92
CA SER A 269 2.64 8.26 16.94
C SER A 269 2.26 7.89 18.37
N ILE A 270 0.95 7.84 18.63
CA ILE A 270 0.38 7.50 19.93
C ILE A 270 -0.22 6.08 19.87
N PRO A 271 0.18 5.17 20.78
CA PRO A 271 -0.47 3.86 20.94
C PRO A 271 -1.97 4.00 21.20
N HIS A 272 -2.77 3.09 20.61
CA HIS A 272 -4.23 3.15 20.70
C HIS A 272 -4.73 3.02 22.14
N GLU A 273 -4.00 2.30 22.98
CA GLU A 273 -4.31 2.07 24.40
C GLU A 273 -4.33 3.37 25.22
N LEU A 274 -3.65 4.41 24.72
CA LEU A 274 -3.60 5.73 25.31
C LEU A 274 -4.65 6.68 24.74
N LEU A 275 -5.51 6.25 23.83
CA LEU A 275 -6.61 7.07 23.29
C LEU A 275 -7.93 6.58 23.85
N SER A 276 -8.84 7.50 24.22
CA SER A 276 -10.21 7.14 24.55
C SER A 276 -11.06 7.11 23.28
N ASP A 277 -12.11 6.29 23.26
CA ASP A 277 -13.05 6.24 22.11
C ASP A 277 -13.69 7.62 21.86
N SER A 278 -13.88 8.43 22.90
CA SER A 278 -14.29 9.83 22.79
C SER A 278 -13.26 10.70 22.08
N ASP A 279 -11.96 10.54 22.38
CA ASP A 279 -10.90 11.32 21.73
C ASP A 279 -10.83 11.02 20.24
N ILE A 280 -11.01 9.76 19.84
CA ILE A 280 -11.02 9.35 18.43
C ILE A 280 -12.16 10.04 17.68
N SER A 281 -13.35 10.10 18.28
CA SER A 281 -14.52 10.74 17.67
C SER A 281 -14.41 12.27 17.61
N GLU A 282 -13.78 12.90 18.60
CA GLU A 282 -13.54 14.35 18.64
C GLU A 282 -12.46 14.75 17.63
N LEU A 283 -11.45 13.89 17.41
CA LEU A 283 -10.42 14.06 16.38
C LEU A 283 -10.96 13.99 14.94
N GLU A 284 -12.07 13.27 14.71
CA GLU A 284 -12.75 13.21 13.41
C GLU A 284 -13.64 14.44 13.17
N HIS A 285 -14.14 15.08 14.23
CA HIS A 285 -15.10 16.18 14.16
C HIS A 285 -14.48 17.58 14.32
N GLU A 286 -13.44 17.74 15.13
CA GLU A 286 -12.68 18.97 15.19
C GLU A 286 -11.68 19.03 14.03
N THR A 287 -12.02 19.84 13.05
CA THR A 287 -11.05 20.40 12.10
C THR A 287 -10.06 21.27 12.88
N CYS A 288 -9.08 20.61 13.51
CA CYS A 288 -7.85 21.22 13.94
C CYS A 288 -7.30 22.01 12.74
N ARG A 289 -7.09 23.32 12.89
CA ARG A 289 -6.63 24.24 11.82
C ARG A 289 -5.23 23.94 11.25
N SER A 290 -4.72 22.73 11.46
CA SER A 290 -3.59 22.11 10.78
C SER A 290 -4.00 20.68 10.43
N ARG A 291 -4.02 20.34 9.14
CA ARG A 291 -4.48 19.06 8.59
C ARG A 291 -3.72 17.88 9.21
N ALA A 292 -4.35 17.17 10.14
CA ALA A 292 -3.91 15.83 10.56
C ALA A 292 -4.64 14.78 9.69
N TYR A 293 -3.94 13.73 9.29
CA TYR A 293 -4.52 12.58 8.59
C TYR A 293 -4.47 11.37 9.52
N SER A 294 -5.63 10.78 9.80
CA SER A 294 -5.74 9.50 10.51
C SER A 294 -5.64 8.35 9.52
N PHE A 295 -4.81 7.35 9.82
CA PHE A 295 -4.80 6.05 9.15
C PHE A 295 -4.99 4.97 10.22
N LYS A 296 -5.85 3.97 9.97
CA LYS A 296 -6.16 2.88 10.89
C LYS A 296 -5.52 1.56 10.39
N THR A 297 -4.78 0.90 11.25
CA THR A 297 -4.23 -0.47 11.15
C THR A 297 -4.40 -1.12 12.54
N THR A 298 -3.78 -2.26 12.85
CA THR A 298 -4.21 -3.12 13.98
C THR A 298 -3.43 -3.01 15.29
N SER A 299 -2.36 -2.20 15.41
CA SER A 299 -1.53 -2.21 16.64
C SER A 299 -0.80 -0.92 17.06
N THR A 300 -0.87 0.20 16.31
CA THR A 300 -0.22 1.48 16.67
C THR A 300 -0.87 2.62 15.88
N HIS A 301 -1.82 3.34 16.48
CA HIS A 301 -2.76 4.20 15.73
C HIS A 301 -2.98 5.56 16.36
N ALA A 302 -2.10 6.48 15.99
CA ALA A 302 -2.47 7.73 15.32
C ALA A 302 -1.19 8.51 15.02
N MET A 303 -0.97 8.88 13.76
CA MET A 303 0.12 9.77 13.35
C MET A 303 -0.43 11.19 13.25
N TYR A 304 -0.08 12.05 14.19
CA TYR A 304 -0.55 13.43 14.19
C TYR A 304 0.48 14.36 13.59
N ILE A 305 0.12 15.00 12.49
CA ILE A 305 0.98 15.99 11.83
C ILE A 305 0.46 17.39 12.15
N LYS A 306 1.27 18.20 12.81
CA LYS A 306 0.94 19.60 13.11
C LYS A 306 2.05 20.52 12.61
N ASN A 307 1.66 21.55 11.86
CA ASN A 307 2.55 22.65 11.51
C ASN A 307 2.83 23.49 12.76
N ILE A 308 4.11 23.70 13.02
CA ILE A 308 4.61 24.53 14.11
C ILE A 308 4.87 25.91 13.51
N SER A 309 4.18 26.93 14.02
CA SER A 309 4.51 28.32 13.70
C SER A 309 5.66 28.79 14.58
N ASP A 310 6.34 29.84 14.13
CA ASP A 310 7.53 30.39 14.80
C ASP A 310 7.27 30.90 16.24
N ASN A 311 6.01 30.93 16.69
CA ASN A 311 5.59 31.36 18.04
C ASN A 311 4.92 30.24 18.86
N ALA A 312 4.91 29.00 18.37
CA ALA A 312 4.27 27.89 19.09
C ALA A 312 5.25 27.24 20.07
N GLU A 313 5.05 27.50 21.37
CA GLU A 313 5.85 26.90 22.45
C GLU A 313 5.33 25.52 22.86
N TYR A 314 4.02 25.29 22.77
CA TYR A 314 3.39 24.05 23.25
C TYR A 314 2.50 23.40 22.20
N VAL A 315 2.59 22.07 22.12
CA VAL A 315 1.67 21.24 21.35
C VAL A 315 1.07 20.17 22.26
N ASP A 316 -0.24 20.28 22.48
CA ASP A 316 -1.00 19.31 23.26
C ASP A 316 -1.66 18.28 22.33
N PHE A 317 -1.49 17.00 22.66
CA PHE A 317 -2.25 15.88 22.13
C PHE A 317 -3.12 15.30 23.24
N PHE A 318 -4.40 15.10 22.95
CA PHE A 318 -5.34 14.53 23.90
C PHE A 318 -5.23 13.00 23.88
N CYS A 319 -5.29 12.42 25.08
CA CYS A 319 -5.13 11.01 25.39
C CYS A 319 -6.16 10.63 26.47
N LYS A 320 -6.20 9.35 26.81
CA LYS A 320 -7.03 8.75 27.85
C LYS A 320 -6.43 8.92 29.24
#